data_AF-A0A1H0ZA43-F1
#
_entry.id   AF-A0A1H0ZA43-F1
#
_cell.length_a   1.000
_cell.length_b   1.000
_cell.length_c   1.000
_cell.angle_alpha   90.00
_cell.angle_beta   90.00
_cell.angle_gamma   90.00
#
_symmetry.space_group_name_H-M   'P 1'
#
loop_
_entity.id
_entity.type
_entity.pdbx_description
1 polymer ?
#
loop_
_entity_poly.entity_id
_entity_poly.type
_entity_poly.pdbx_seq_one_letter_code
_entity_poly.pdbx_strand_id
1 'polypeptide(L)'
;MFAMQPFYAIVVGIIYIGSIYLLIRKEKKYINYSLTMLACILQSSFLFLWFRESIFLMTSRDVGFQVYANFSTFVNISYFVLFIPQLVIFAWYGLKKIGSQDQFALLKIIFQFFYVGALIGILILGQPIFEILYYGFAP
;
A
#
# COMPACT_ATOMS: atom_id res chain seq x y z
N MET A 1 18.67 -16.39 -9.45
CA MET A 1 19.11 -15.10 -8.87
C MET A 1 18.18 -13.92 -9.21
N PHE A 2 17.32 -14.01 -10.23
CA PHE A 2 16.25 -13.01 -10.53
C PHE A 2 15.01 -13.08 -9.62
N ALA A 3 14.92 -14.04 -8.71
CA ALA A 3 13.69 -14.34 -7.96
C ALA A 3 13.47 -13.50 -6.68
N MET A 4 14.46 -12.71 -6.27
CA MET A 4 14.42 -11.84 -5.06
C MET A 4 14.52 -10.35 -5.44
N GLN A 5 14.03 -9.98 -6.62
CA GLN A 5 13.87 -8.58 -7.02
C GLN A 5 12.71 -7.95 -6.24
N PRO A 6 12.62 -6.60 -6.11
CA PRO A 6 11.57 -5.90 -5.36
C PRO A 6 10.21 -5.95 -6.08
N PHE A 7 9.94 -7.07 -6.75
CA PHE A 7 8.75 -7.39 -7.50
C PHE A 7 7.52 -7.20 -6.63
N TYR A 8 7.58 -7.53 -5.34
CA TYR A 8 6.44 -7.36 -4.44
C TYR A 8 6.11 -5.88 -4.17
N ALA A 9 7.08 -5.02 -3.83
CA ALA A 9 6.81 -3.59 -3.59
C ALA A 9 6.30 -2.88 -4.86
N ILE A 10 6.88 -3.24 -6.01
CA ILE A 10 6.43 -2.79 -7.34
C ILE A 10 5.00 -3.28 -7.61
N VAL A 11 4.73 -4.57 -7.38
CA VAL A 11 3.42 -5.18 -7.58
C VAL A 11 2.38 -4.59 -6.62
N VAL A 12 2.73 -4.36 -5.36
CA VAL A 12 1.85 -3.73 -4.36
C VAL A 12 1.52 -2.31 -4.78
N GLY A 13 2.51 -1.50 -5.19
CA GLY A 13 2.23 -0.16 -5.66
C GLY A 13 1.45 -0.12 -6.98
N ILE A 14 1.72 -1.04 -7.92
CA ILE A 14 0.92 -1.19 -9.15
C ILE A 14 -0.52 -1.61 -8.83
N ILE A 15 -0.70 -2.62 -7.97
CA ILE A 15 -2.01 -3.10 -7.53
C ILE A 15 -2.74 -1.97 -6.81
N TYR A 16 -2.05 -1.18 -5.98
CA TYR A 16 -2.66 -0.07 -5.25
C TYR A 16 -3.10 1.05 -6.18
N ILE A 17 -2.21 1.54 -7.06
CA ILE A 17 -2.53 2.56 -8.06
C ILE A 17 -3.68 2.09 -8.96
N GLY A 18 -3.63 0.84 -9.42
CA GLY A 18 -4.67 0.22 -10.23
C GLY A 18 -6.00 0.10 -9.48
N SER A 19 -5.97 -0.32 -8.21
CA SER A 19 -7.16 -0.44 -7.36
C SER A 19 -7.80 0.93 -7.11
N ILE A 20 -6.99 1.93 -6.75
CA ILE A 20 -7.42 3.33 -6.61
C ILE A 20 -8.09 3.77 -7.92
N TYR A 21 -7.37 3.73 -9.04
CA TYR A 21 -7.90 4.16 -10.35
C TYR A 21 -9.23 3.49 -10.71
N LEU A 22 -9.34 2.16 -10.52
CA LEU A 22 -10.56 1.41 -10.77
C LEU A 22 -11.73 1.83 -9.87
N LEU A 23 -11.46 2.21 -8.62
CA LEU A 23 -12.46 2.70 -7.67
C LEU A 23 -13.00 4.08 -8.06
N ILE A 24 -12.17 4.93 -8.68
CA ILE A 24 -12.50 6.34 -8.95
C ILE A 24 -12.99 6.60 -10.36
N ARG A 25 -12.66 5.77 -11.35
CA ARG A 25 -13.06 6.01 -12.75
C ARG A 25 -14.57 6.20 -12.98
N LYS A 26 -15.41 5.87 -11.98
CA LYS A 26 -16.87 6.05 -11.99
C LYS A 26 -17.37 7.22 -11.12
N GLU A 27 -16.51 7.88 -10.34
CA GLU A 27 -16.87 9.04 -9.51
C GLU A 27 -17.01 10.30 -10.38
N LYS A 28 -18.21 10.89 -10.40
CA LYS A 28 -18.52 12.10 -11.19
C LYS A 28 -18.16 13.41 -10.46
N LYS A 29 -17.78 13.34 -9.19
CA LYS A 29 -17.42 14.53 -8.38
C LYS A 29 -15.95 14.89 -8.59
N TYR A 30 -15.70 16.05 -9.20
CA TYR A 30 -14.35 16.57 -9.49
C TYR A 30 -13.40 16.60 -8.28
N ILE A 31 -13.92 16.92 -7.09
CA ILE A 31 -13.12 16.98 -5.85
C ILE A 31 -12.57 15.60 -5.48
N ASN A 32 -13.41 14.55 -5.57
CA ASN A 32 -12.99 13.18 -5.26
C ASN A 32 -11.96 12.67 -6.28
N TYR A 33 -12.14 13.01 -7.56
CA TYR A 33 -11.20 12.67 -8.64
C TYR A 33 -9.83 13.34 -8.44
N SER A 34 -9.81 14.63 -8.09
CA SER A 34 -8.56 15.38 -7.88
C SER A 34 -7.76 14.85 -6.69
N LEU A 35 -8.41 14.63 -5.55
CA LEU A 35 -7.79 14.05 -4.34
C LEU A 35 -7.13 12.70 -4.61
N THR A 36 -7.74 11.90 -5.47
CA THR A 36 -7.22 10.57 -5.75
C THR A 36 -6.23 10.52 -6.91
N MET A 37 -6.29 11.43 -7.89
CA MET A 37 -5.19 11.61 -8.82
C MET A 37 -3.93 12.08 -8.10
N LEU A 38 -4.07 12.96 -7.11
CA LEU A 38 -2.97 13.38 -6.24
C LEU A 38 -2.38 12.19 -5.47
N ALA A 39 -3.23 11.28 -4.97
CA ALA A 39 -2.78 10.03 -4.36
C ALA A 39 -2.01 9.15 -5.36
N CYS A 40 -2.50 8.97 -6.60
CA CYS A 40 -1.80 8.21 -7.64
C CYS A 40 -0.44 8.80 -8.01
N ILE A 41 -0.33 10.13 -8.07
CA ILE A 41 0.94 10.82 -8.38
C ILE A 41 1.95 10.61 -7.25
N LEU A 42 1.56 10.88 -6.00
CA LEU A 42 2.41 10.66 -4.82
C LEU A 42 2.93 9.22 -4.75
N GLN A 43 2.06 8.27 -5.08
CA GLN A 43 2.37 6.85 -5.14
C GLN A 43 3.34 6.48 -6.24
N SER A 44 3.18 7.05 -7.45
CA SER A 44 4.11 6.81 -8.55
C SER A 44 5.50 7.39 -8.23
N SER A 45 5.55 8.56 -7.60
CA SER A 45 6.81 9.15 -7.10
C SER A 45 7.46 8.27 -6.04
N PHE A 46 6.67 7.68 -5.14
CA PHE A 46 7.18 6.79 -4.11
C PHE A 46 7.71 5.47 -4.66
N LEU A 47 6.99 4.89 -5.64
CA LEU A 47 7.41 3.69 -6.35
C LEU A 47 8.71 3.92 -7.13
N PHE A 48 8.90 5.11 -7.71
CA PHE A 48 10.16 5.52 -8.30
C PHE A 48 11.32 5.58 -7.28
N LEU A 49 11.08 6.16 -6.09
CA LEU A 49 12.07 6.16 -5.01
C LEU A 49 12.45 4.73 -4.58
N TRP A 50 11.47 3.84 -4.47
CA TRP A 50 11.69 2.42 -4.17
C TRP A 50 12.59 1.74 -5.19
N PHE A 51 12.32 1.96 -6.48
CA PHE A 51 13.16 1.44 -7.56
C PHE A 51 14.60 1.96 -7.45
N ARG A 52 14.76 3.27 -7.20
CA ARG A 52 16.08 3.89 -7.08
C ARG A 52 16.89 3.26 -5.95
N GLU A 53 16.32 3.19 -4.75
CA GLU A 53 17.03 2.64 -3.58
C GLU A 53 17.30 1.14 -3.72
N SER A 54 16.37 0.39 -4.30
CA SER A 54 16.57 -1.05 -4.55
C SER A 54 17.67 -1.33 -5.57
N ILE A 55 17.69 -0.59 -6.69
CA ILE A 55 18.74 -0.72 -7.72
C ILE A 55 20.11 -0.32 -7.14
N PHE A 56 20.15 0.74 -6.32
CA PHE A 56 21.37 1.18 -5.66
C PHE A 56 21.97 0.08 -4.78
N LEU A 57 21.17 -0.58 -3.95
CA LEU A 57 21.62 -1.70 -3.11
C LEU A 57 22.06 -2.92 -3.92
N MET A 58 21.37 -3.22 -5.02
CA MET A 58 21.71 -4.37 -5.88
C MET A 58 22.98 -4.17 -6.70
N THR A 59 23.34 -2.92 -7.01
CA THR A 59 24.48 -2.60 -7.86
C THR A 59 25.74 -2.20 -7.08
N SER A 60 25.58 -1.81 -5.81
CA SER A 60 26.70 -1.44 -4.94
C SER A 60 27.37 -2.69 -4.35
N ARG A 61 28.71 -2.75 -4.41
CA ARG A 61 29.54 -3.72 -3.69
C ARG A 61 30.22 -3.01 -2.52
N ASP A 62 30.48 -3.73 -1.42
CA ASP A 62 31.11 -3.21 -0.19
C ASP A 62 30.35 -2.05 0.48
N VAL A 63 29.02 -2.17 0.53
CA VAL A 63 28.16 -1.19 1.19
C VAL A 63 28.21 -1.41 2.71
N GLY A 64 28.54 -0.35 3.46
CA GLY A 64 28.63 -0.43 4.92
C GLY A 64 27.29 -0.63 5.63
N PHE A 65 27.32 -1.15 6.86
CA PHE A 65 26.15 -1.42 7.72
C PHE A 65 25.16 -0.24 7.80
N GLN A 66 25.66 1.00 7.81
CA GLN A 66 24.85 2.21 7.83
C GLN A 66 23.86 2.32 6.66
N VAL A 67 24.26 1.85 5.47
CA VAL A 67 23.41 1.93 4.26
C VAL A 67 22.26 0.92 4.33
N TYR A 68 22.51 -0.27 4.88
CA TYR A 68 21.47 -1.27 5.14
C TYR A 68 20.49 -0.82 6.23
N ALA A 69 20.96 -0.11 7.26
CA ALA A 69 20.10 0.47 8.29
C ALA A 69 19.20 1.59 7.73
N ASN A 70 19.75 2.44 6.86
CA ASN A 70 18.99 3.46 6.16
C ASN A 70 17.92 2.83 5.24
N PHE A 71 18.24 1.73 4.56
CA PHE A 71 17.26 0.99 3.75
C PHE A 71 16.16 0.35 4.60
N SER A 72 16.50 -0.26 5.74
CA SER A 72 15.51 -0.81 6.69
C SER A 72 14.52 0.28 7.13
N THR A 73 15.06 1.45 7.47
CA THR A 73 14.27 2.62 7.86
C THR A 73 13.38 3.09 6.71
N PHE A 74 13.89 3.10 5.47
CA PHE A 74 13.11 3.40 4.28
C PHE A 74 11.96 2.40 4.07
N VAL A 75 12.20 1.09 4.22
CA VAL A 75 11.17 0.04 4.12
C VAL A 75 10.09 0.24 5.18
N ASN A 76 10.48 0.52 6.42
CA ASN A 76 9.53 0.79 7.50
C ASN A 76 8.68 2.04 7.22
N ILE A 77 9.29 3.15 6.84
CA ILE A 77 8.56 4.39 6.49
C ILE A 77 7.59 4.14 5.32
N SER A 78 8.00 3.31 4.36
CA SER A 78 7.18 2.94 3.21
C SER A 78 5.88 2.26 3.59
N TYR A 79 5.89 1.37 4.58
CA TYR A 79 4.67 0.76 5.10
C TYR A 79 3.68 1.82 5.57
N PHE A 80 4.14 2.80 6.37
CA PHE A 80 3.26 3.86 6.88
C PHE A 80 2.74 4.80 5.78
N VAL A 81 3.55 5.09 4.77
CA VAL A 81 3.19 6.04 3.70
C VAL A 81 2.32 5.41 2.62
N LEU A 82 2.49 4.10 2.36
CA LEU A 82 1.77 3.39 1.31
C LEU A 82 0.55 2.65 1.83
N PHE A 83 0.78 1.77 2.81
CA PHE A 83 -0.17 0.75 3.20
C PHE A 83 -1.28 1.29 4.10
N ILE A 84 -0.95 2.20 5.02
CA ILE A 84 -1.94 2.79 5.92
C ILE A 84 -2.94 3.67 5.14
N PRO A 85 -2.51 4.63 4.30
CA PRO A 85 -3.45 5.40 3.47
C PRO A 85 -4.30 4.51 2.57
N GLN A 86 -3.74 3.42 2.04
CA GLN A 86 -4.48 2.44 1.24
C GLN A 86 -5.63 1.82 2.01
N LEU A 87 -5.36 1.33 3.22
CA LEU A 87 -6.36 0.73 4.08
C LEU A 87 -7.43 1.74 4.49
N VAL A 88 -7.06 3.01 4.72
CA VAL A 88 -8.02 4.08 5.01
C VAL A 88 -8.93 4.35 3.82
N ILE A 89 -8.41 4.41 2.60
CA ILE A 89 -9.22 4.58 1.38
C ILE A 89 -10.17 3.39 1.19
N PHE A 90 -9.69 2.16 1.41
CA PHE A 90 -10.52 0.97 1.36
C PHE A 90 -11.61 0.98 2.43
N ALA A 91 -11.26 1.30 3.68
CA ALA A 91 -12.22 1.45 4.77
C ALA A 91 -13.33 2.44 4.40
N TRP A 92 -12.94 3.63 3.95
CA TRP A 92 -13.87 4.68 3.54
C TRP A 92 -14.80 4.22 2.40
N TYR A 93 -14.22 3.72 1.31
CA TYR A 93 -15.00 3.32 0.13
C TYR A 93 -15.89 2.10 0.40
N GLY A 94 -15.35 1.09 1.08
CA GLY A 94 -16.06 -0.12 1.43
C GLY A 94 -17.23 0.15 2.37
N LEU A 95 -17.03 0.95 3.42
CA LEU A 95 -18.10 1.37 4.33
C LEU A 95 -19.20 2.14 3.61
N LYS A 96 -18.82 3.11 2.75
CA LYS A 96 -19.77 3.88 1.93
C LYS A 96 -20.60 2.96 1.02
N LYS A 97 -19.97 1.98 0.38
CA LYS A 97 -20.63 1.04 -0.55
C LYS A 97 -21.54 0.04 0.17
N ILE A 98 -21.14 -0.46 1.34
CA ILE A 98 -22.00 -1.33 2.17
C ILE A 98 -23.20 -0.53 2.70
N GLY A 99 -22.96 0.72 3.14
CA GLY A 99 -24.02 1.60 3.65
C GLY A 99 -25.06 1.99 2.58
N SER A 100 -24.64 2.14 1.32
CA SER A 100 -25.52 2.52 0.21
C SER A 100 -26.38 1.38 -0.36
N GLN A 101 -26.24 0.14 0.13
CA GLN A 101 -27.16 -0.93 -0.29
C GLN A 101 -28.52 -0.71 0.37
N ASP A 102 -29.64 -0.98 -0.30
CA ASP A 102 -30.97 -0.71 0.27
C ASP A 102 -31.50 -1.81 1.21
N GLN A 103 -30.88 -2.99 1.21
CA GLN A 103 -31.44 -4.19 1.87
C GLN A 103 -30.90 -4.43 3.29
N PHE A 104 -31.79 -4.85 4.20
CA PHE A 104 -31.54 -5.35 5.58
C PHE A 104 -30.49 -4.58 6.42
N ALA A 105 -30.95 -3.58 7.18
CA ALA A 105 -30.09 -2.73 8.01
C ALA A 105 -29.19 -3.50 9.01
N LEU A 106 -29.71 -4.55 9.65
CA LEU A 106 -28.95 -5.34 10.63
C LEU A 106 -27.78 -6.09 9.97
N LEU A 107 -28.02 -6.66 8.77
CA LEU A 107 -26.99 -7.37 8.02
C LEU A 107 -25.87 -6.41 7.57
N LYS A 108 -26.21 -5.17 7.17
CA LYS A 108 -25.20 -4.14 6.83
C LYS A 108 -24.25 -3.83 7.98
N ILE A 109 -24.79 -3.65 9.20
CA ILE A 109 -23.97 -3.35 10.38
C ILE A 109 -23.00 -4.49 10.66
N ILE A 110 -23.47 -5.74 10.59
CA ILE A 110 -22.63 -6.93 10.75
C ILE A 110 -21.53 -6.95 9.69
N PHE A 111 -21.86 -6.73 8.41
CA PHE A 111 -20.87 -6.69 7.34
C PHE A 111 -19.84 -5.57 7.51
N GLN A 112 -20.26 -4.37 7.92
CA GLN A 112 -19.35 -3.26 8.19
C GLN A 112 -18.36 -3.60 9.31
N PHE A 113 -18.85 -4.25 10.39
CA PHE A 113 -18.00 -4.67 11.50
C PHE A 113 -16.95 -5.69 11.06
N PHE A 114 -17.36 -6.75 10.36
CA PHE A 114 -16.42 -7.75 9.83
C PHE A 114 -15.45 -7.16 8.80
N TYR A 115 -15.92 -6.24 7.95
CA TYR A 115 -15.09 -5.59 6.95
C TYR A 115 -13.99 -4.74 7.59
N VAL A 116 -14.33 -3.91 8.57
CA VAL A 116 -13.33 -3.10 9.31
C VAL A 116 -12.40 -4.00 10.11
N GLY A 117 -12.93 -5.04 10.77
CA GLY A 117 -12.12 -6.03 11.48
C GLY A 117 -11.08 -6.71 10.57
N ALA A 118 -11.47 -7.07 9.35
CA ALA A 118 -10.56 -7.64 8.36
C ALA A 118 -9.47 -6.64 7.94
N LEU A 119 -9.80 -5.36 7.74
CA LEU A 119 -8.82 -4.32 7.42
C LEU A 119 -7.82 -4.09 8.57
N ILE A 120 -8.27 -4.14 9.83
CA ILE A 120 -7.39 -4.07 11.01
C ILE A 120 -6.47 -5.29 11.06
N GLY A 121 -7.00 -6.49 10.78
CA GLY A 121 -6.18 -7.70 10.69
C GLY A 121 -5.08 -7.58 9.62
N ILE A 122 -5.42 -7.03 8.45
CA ILE A 122 -4.47 -6.74 7.37
C ILE A 122 -3.42 -5.70 7.82
N LEU A 123 -3.81 -4.66 8.57
CA LEU A 123 -2.89 -3.67 9.14
C LEU A 123 -1.85 -4.36 10.04
N ILE A 124 -2.31 -5.13 11.03
CA ILE A 124 -1.45 -5.81 12.01
C ILE A 124 -0.50 -6.80 11.33
N LEU A 125 -0.99 -7.58 10.37
CA LEU A 125 -0.17 -8.55 9.63
C LEU A 125 0.72 -7.89 8.57
N GLY A 126 0.38 -6.69 8.10
CA GLY A 126 1.09 -6.03 7.02
C GLY A 126 2.49 -5.58 7.40
N GLN A 127 2.70 -5.09 8.62
CA GLN A 127 4.03 -4.66 9.08
C GLN A 127 5.05 -5.80 9.11
N PRO A 128 4.80 -6.97 9.75
CA PRO A 128 5.75 -8.07 9.75
C PRO A 128 5.99 -8.62 8.35
N ILE A 129 4.99 -8.57 7.45
CA ILE A 129 5.20 -8.94 6.04
C ILE A 129 6.19 -7.96 5.38
N PHE A 130 6.05 -6.65 5.61
CA PHE A 130 7.00 -5.64 5.10
C PHE A 130 8.41 -5.79 5.70
N GLU A 131 8.53 -6.15 6.98
CA GLU A 131 9.82 -6.38 7.65
C GLU A 131 10.51 -7.68 7.17
N ILE A 132 9.76 -8.78 7.03
CA ILE A 132 10.30 -10.04 6.47
C ILE A 132 10.83 -9.83 5.05
N LEU A 133 10.21 -8.92 4.28
CA LEU A 133 10.68 -8.54 2.96
C LEU A 133 12.04 -7.82 3.03
N TYR A 134 12.28 -6.94 4.00
CA TYR A 134 13.60 -6.34 4.23
C TYR A 134 14.68 -7.41 4.47
N TYR A 135 14.39 -8.45 5.25
CA TYR A 135 15.32 -9.56 5.47
C TYR A 135 15.56 -10.43 4.23
N GLY A 136 14.69 -10.37 3.22
CA GLY A 136 14.96 -10.95 1.89
C GLY A 136 15.99 -10.16 1.06
N PHE A 137 16.34 -8.94 1.46
CA PHE A 137 17.35 -8.07 0.83
C PHE A 137 18.65 -7.93 1.63
N ALA A 138 18.63 -8.25 2.93
CA ALA A 138 19.83 -8.33 3.73
C ALA A 138 20.63 -9.60 3.34
N PRO A 139 21.97 -9.53 3.24
CA PRO A 139 22.81 -10.68 2.92
C PRO A 139 22.70 -11.81 3.96
#